data_AF-A0A7W5H597-F1
#
_entry.id   AF-A0A7W5H597-F1
#
_cell.length_a   1.000
_cell.length_b   1.000
_cell.length_c   1.000
_cell.angle_alpha   90.00
_cell.angle_beta   90.00
_cell.angle_gamma   90.00
#
_symmetry.space_group_name_H-M   'P 1'
#
loop_
_entity.id
_entity.type
_entity.pdbx_description
1 polymer ?
#
loop_
_entity_poly.entity_id
_entity_poly.type
_entity_poly.pdbx_seq_one_letter_code
_entity_poly.pdbx_strand_id
1 'polypeptide(L)'
;MRFRSLLVILSFTLSLVVVGASVAQESIGPTDTATLKEVVGNRFKIGVGVSERILTDPKCSDLIREQFQILTPENCMKPQGIHPEEDRWNFAAPDRFVAFASQNNLEVVGHCLVWAKDDRTDEWMKRGKDGNAVSRAELLARIEDHVATVVGRYHESATMWDVVNEALADGDEGYLRESVYSTTTGIDFIETAFRTARKHDPDALLIYNDYNCHFPGKRKKLIRLLTELKERGVPVDAYGMQGHFELGDDSITQLRETFAALRELDIQVVISELDIDVVTRGKWWAEEGKYREELRKFDPYKDGLPRDVEQRATDQYVTLFRLFDEYQETIARVSFWNLHDGQSWLNYFPWDRTNYPLLFDRELEPKPVYDAVIKVLRDSNPVGAKPIQTGTGHVPHERTDWMSRAAHEQLLRKAKQGKVDIYFQGDSITRRWGATDYPHLLEHWKESFHGWNAANFAWGGDNTHNILWRMRNGELDALSPKIVVLQAGTNNLPWQGSAKQATIDDVVDGIVAITDEFSKRCPDAVIVLTGLFPRDQNAALTPTIKEINVRLQSLANDRQILFLNLNAQLTDAEGRFLPGYSSDGLHLERPAYEVWASALRPIFQGILGPPAATDDAPNPTGVPSETDP
;
A
#
# COMPACT_ATOMS: atom_id res chain seq x y z
N MET A 1 67.08 7.12 66.77
CA MET A 1 66.38 7.05 65.46
C MET A 1 65.14 7.94 65.52
N ARG A 2 64.81 8.58 64.40
CA ARG A 2 64.09 9.86 64.29
C ARG A 2 62.70 9.91 64.96
N PHE A 3 62.50 10.97 65.75
CA PHE A 3 61.22 11.46 66.27
C PHE A 3 60.35 12.06 65.15
N ARG A 4 59.02 11.88 65.23
CA ARG A 4 58.05 12.95 64.98
C ARG A 4 56.64 12.55 65.40
N SER A 5 56.13 13.34 66.34
CA SER A 5 54.77 13.32 66.89
C SER A 5 53.84 14.21 66.07
N LEU A 6 52.55 13.88 66.17
CA LEU A 6 51.33 14.59 65.75
C LEU A 6 51.41 16.13 65.67
N LEU A 7 50.79 16.67 64.62
CA LEU A 7 49.97 17.88 64.71
C LEU A 7 48.85 17.82 63.66
N VAL A 8 47.61 17.91 64.12
CA VAL A 8 46.38 17.98 63.32
C VAL A 8 46.14 19.44 62.93
N ILE A 9 45.99 19.74 61.63
CA ILE A 9 45.55 21.05 61.12
C ILE A 9 44.44 20.84 60.08
N LEU A 10 43.38 21.62 60.27
CA LEU A 10 42.18 21.86 59.47
C LEU A 10 42.48 22.18 57.99
N SER A 11 41.64 21.74 57.05
CA SER A 11 41.48 22.46 55.77
C SER A 11 40.07 22.30 55.19
N PHE A 12 39.53 23.44 54.79
CA PHE A 12 38.21 23.71 54.22
C PHE A 12 37.94 22.90 52.95
N THR A 13 36.73 22.34 52.82
CA THR A 13 36.17 21.89 51.53
C THR A 13 34.95 22.74 51.19
N LEU A 14 35.05 23.44 50.06
CA LEU A 14 34.04 24.32 49.48
C LEU A 14 32.95 23.43 48.83
N SER A 15 31.72 23.52 49.31
CA SER A 15 30.56 22.83 48.72
C SER A 15 30.10 23.55 47.46
N LEU A 16 30.24 22.90 46.30
CA LEU A 16 29.52 23.28 45.07
C LEU A 16 28.17 22.57 45.08
N VAL A 17 27.09 23.31 45.29
CA VAL A 17 25.72 22.80 45.13
C VAL A 17 25.39 22.82 43.64
N VAL A 18 25.42 21.65 43.00
CA VAL A 18 24.77 21.44 41.70
C VAL A 18 23.34 20.99 41.99
N VAL A 19 22.38 21.89 41.77
CA VAL A 19 20.96 21.52 41.70
C VAL A 19 20.77 20.78 40.38
N GLY A 20 20.89 19.46 40.42
CA GLY A 20 20.44 18.60 39.34
C GLY A 20 18.92 18.60 39.34
N ALA A 21 18.31 19.27 38.36
CA ALA A 21 16.92 19.04 38.02
C ALA A 21 16.80 17.58 37.56
N SER A 22 16.25 16.73 38.42
CA SER A 22 15.82 15.39 38.02
C SER A 22 14.66 15.57 37.05
N VAL A 23 14.95 15.38 35.76
CA VAL A 23 13.91 15.06 34.79
C VAL A 23 13.41 13.69 35.24
N ALA A 24 12.23 13.67 35.84
CA ALA A 24 11.49 12.43 36.04
C ALA A 24 11.26 11.85 34.64
N GLN A 25 12.03 10.82 34.32
CA GLN A 25 11.79 9.98 33.17
C GLN A 25 10.47 9.29 33.47
N GLU A 26 9.40 9.69 32.79
CA GLU A 26 8.16 8.93 32.78
C GLU A 26 8.52 7.51 32.34
N SER A 27 8.48 6.58 33.29
CA SER A 27 8.49 5.17 32.98
C SER A 27 7.21 4.90 32.20
N ILE A 28 7.34 4.76 30.88
CA ILE A 28 6.34 4.11 30.05
C ILE A 28 6.10 2.75 30.72
N GLY A 29 4.91 2.56 31.29
CA GLY A 29 4.47 1.27 31.80
C GLY A 29 4.48 0.22 30.69
N PRO A 30 4.28 -1.08 30.99
CA PRO A 30 4.34 -2.13 29.99
C PRO A 30 3.48 -1.75 28.78
N THR A 31 4.13 -1.66 27.63
CA THR A 31 3.51 -1.37 26.34
C THR A 31 2.38 -2.36 26.12
N ASP A 32 1.22 -1.84 25.75
CA ASP A 32 0.07 -2.60 25.27
C ASP A 32 0.42 -3.17 23.88
N THR A 33 1.34 -4.15 23.84
CA THR A 33 1.92 -4.71 22.61
C THR A 33 1.04 -5.82 22.06
N ALA A 34 0.03 -5.48 21.27
CA ALA A 34 -0.67 -6.51 20.52
C ALA A 34 0.26 -7.10 19.45
N THR A 35 0.10 -8.40 19.25
CA THR A 35 0.79 -9.19 18.24
C THR A 35 0.10 -9.06 16.88
N LEU A 36 0.80 -9.39 15.79
CA LEU A 36 0.24 -9.40 14.44
C LEU A 36 -1.03 -10.26 14.35
N LYS A 37 -0.98 -11.50 14.86
CA LYS A 37 -2.15 -12.40 14.86
C LYS A 37 -3.34 -11.86 15.65
N GLU A 38 -3.11 -11.13 16.75
CA GLU A 38 -4.18 -10.53 17.54
C GLU A 38 -4.84 -9.38 16.79
N VAL A 39 -4.04 -8.48 16.21
CA VAL A 39 -4.60 -7.30 15.51
C VAL A 39 -5.22 -7.67 14.18
N VAL A 40 -4.70 -8.68 13.47
CA VAL A 40 -5.31 -9.19 12.23
C VAL A 40 -6.65 -9.87 12.53
N GLY A 41 -6.76 -10.60 13.65
CA GLY A 41 -7.99 -11.24 14.08
C GLY A 41 -8.53 -12.21 13.04
N ASN A 42 -9.79 -11.99 12.61
CA ASN A 42 -10.49 -12.87 11.67
C ASN A 42 -10.44 -12.38 10.21
N ARG A 43 -9.67 -11.34 9.90
CA ARG A 43 -9.63 -10.75 8.55
C ARG A 43 -9.04 -11.69 7.51
N PHE A 44 -7.87 -12.26 7.84
CA PHE A 44 -7.13 -13.23 7.05
C PHE A 44 -6.13 -13.93 7.97
N LYS A 45 -5.49 -15.00 7.52
CA LYS A 45 -4.38 -15.61 8.26
C LYS A 45 -3.12 -14.77 8.11
N ILE A 46 -2.41 -14.50 9.20
CA ILE A 46 -1.07 -13.92 9.14
C ILE A 46 -0.01 -15.02 9.31
N GLY A 47 0.95 -15.08 8.40
CA GLY A 47 1.93 -16.15 8.35
C GLY A 47 3.35 -15.70 8.02
N VAL A 48 4.25 -16.67 8.00
CA VAL A 48 5.67 -16.45 7.70
C VAL A 48 6.29 -17.66 7.03
N GLY A 49 7.08 -17.41 5.98
CA GLY A 49 7.93 -18.38 5.32
C GLY A 49 9.26 -18.51 6.04
N VAL A 50 9.66 -19.71 6.46
CA VAL A 50 10.89 -19.92 7.24
C VAL A 50 11.60 -21.22 6.85
N SER A 51 12.93 -21.24 7.00
CA SER A 51 13.69 -22.49 6.97
C SER A 51 13.41 -23.31 8.23
N GLU A 52 13.35 -24.63 8.08
CA GLU A 52 13.24 -25.58 9.17
C GLU A 52 14.36 -25.45 10.22
N ARG A 53 15.50 -24.87 9.84
CA ARG A 53 16.70 -24.74 10.69
C ARG A 53 16.52 -23.74 11.82
N ILE A 54 15.67 -22.73 11.63
CA ILE A 54 15.50 -21.65 12.61
C ILE A 54 14.50 -22.05 13.70
N LEU A 55 13.70 -23.10 13.46
CA LEU A 55 12.65 -23.56 14.38
C LEU A 55 13.21 -24.10 15.71
N THR A 56 14.49 -24.48 15.72
CA THR A 56 15.19 -24.91 16.94
C THR A 56 15.85 -23.76 17.70
N ASP A 57 15.92 -22.55 17.14
CA ASP A 57 16.37 -21.36 17.86
C ASP A 57 15.22 -20.88 18.77
N PRO A 58 15.40 -20.84 20.10
CA PRO A 58 14.35 -20.42 21.01
C PRO A 58 13.77 -19.05 20.69
N LYS A 59 14.61 -18.06 20.34
CA LYS A 59 14.14 -16.69 20.06
C LYS A 59 13.30 -16.64 18.79
N CYS A 60 13.73 -17.33 17.74
CA CYS A 60 12.95 -17.42 16.50
C CYS A 60 11.62 -18.14 16.77
N SER A 61 11.65 -19.24 17.53
CA SER A 61 10.46 -20.02 17.86
C SER A 61 9.44 -19.26 18.71
N ASP A 62 9.92 -18.43 19.66
CA ASP A 62 9.10 -17.58 20.51
C ASP A 62 8.43 -16.50 19.65
N LEU A 63 9.20 -15.80 18.82
CA LEU A 63 8.68 -14.76 17.92
C LEU A 63 7.63 -15.33 16.95
N ILE A 64 7.91 -16.51 16.38
CA ILE A 64 6.97 -17.20 15.48
C ILE A 64 5.64 -17.48 16.18
N ARG A 65 5.69 -18.07 17.38
CA ARG A 65 4.50 -18.37 18.19
C ARG A 65 3.73 -17.13 18.58
N GLU A 66 4.44 -16.05 18.90
CA GLU A 66 3.83 -14.81 19.34
C GLU A 66 3.08 -14.14 18.19
N GLN A 67 3.66 -14.12 16.99
CA GLN A 67 3.20 -13.23 15.92
C GLN A 67 2.32 -13.88 14.86
N PHE A 68 2.47 -15.19 14.59
CA PHE A 68 1.89 -15.82 13.39
C PHE A 68 0.90 -16.95 13.69
N GLN A 69 0.10 -17.30 12.69
CA GLN A 69 -0.91 -18.36 12.72
C GLN A 69 -0.58 -19.54 11.79
N ILE A 70 0.20 -19.29 10.73
CA ILE A 70 0.47 -20.28 9.67
C ILE A 70 1.91 -20.16 9.17
N LEU A 71 2.55 -21.31 8.91
CA LEU A 71 3.94 -21.39 8.46
C LEU A 71 4.05 -21.93 7.04
N THR A 72 4.97 -21.34 6.27
CA THR A 72 5.37 -21.86 4.95
C THR A 72 6.82 -22.36 5.01
N PRO A 73 7.11 -23.61 4.63
CA PRO A 73 8.47 -24.12 4.58
C PRO A 73 9.21 -23.51 3.38
N GLU A 74 10.26 -22.74 3.65
CA GLU A 74 10.98 -22.00 2.60
C GLU A 74 11.56 -22.92 1.51
N ASN A 75 12.07 -24.09 1.91
CA ASN A 75 12.74 -25.01 0.98
C ASN A 75 12.48 -26.50 1.23
N CYS A 76 12.23 -26.92 2.48
CA CYS A 76 12.25 -28.34 2.81
C CYS A 76 11.12 -29.15 2.17
N MET A 77 10.01 -28.52 1.76
CA MET A 77 8.89 -29.16 1.04
C MET A 77 8.87 -28.92 -0.47
N LYS A 78 9.90 -28.28 -1.05
CA LYS A 78 10.04 -28.19 -2.50
C LYS A 78 10.25 -29.58 -3.12
N PRO A 79 9.87 -29.82 -4.40
CA PRO A 79 9.91 -31.15 -4.98
C PRO A 79 11.29 -31.81 -4.90
N GLN A 80 12.36 -31.05 -5.20
CA GLN A 80 13.74 -31.54 -5.13
C GLN A 80 14.21 -31.87 -3.70
N GLY A 81 13.58 -31.25 -2.69
CA GLY A 81 13.86 -31.51 -1.29
C GLY A 81 13.27 -32.83 -0.82
N ILE A 82 12.08 -33.18 -1.31
CA ILE A 82 11.28 -34.31 -0.81
C ILE A 82 11.30 -35.54 -1.72
N HIS A 83 11.39 -35.35 -3.04
CA HIS A 83 11.34 -36.42 -4.04
C HIS A 83 12.49 -36.33 -5.07
N PRO A 84 13.75 -36.42 -4.62
CA PRO A 84 14.92 -36.21 -5.47
C PRO A 84 15.17 -37.29 -6.52
N GLU A 85 14.65 -38.51 -6.35
CA GLU A 85 14.74 -39.63 -7.31
C GLU A 85 13.43 -40.41 -7.30
N GLU A 86 13.07 -41.06 -8.42
CA GLU A 86 11.75 -41.70 -8.66
C GLU A 86 11.30 -42.66 -7.54
N ASP A 87 12.24 -43.37 -6.91
CA ASP A 87 11.94 -44.32 -5.82
C ASP A 87 12.55 -43.87 -4.47
N ARG A 88 12.94 -42.59 -4.33
CA ARG A 88 13.60 -42.07 -3.11
C ARG A 88 12.93 -40.82 -2.56
N TRP A 89 12.49 -40.93 -1.31
CA TRP A 89 11.84 -39.87 -0.57
C TRP A 89 12.69 -39.33 0.60
N ASN A 90 12.55 -38.05 0.90
CA ASN A 90 13.20 -37.39 2.02
C ASN A 90 12.20 -36.52 2.82
N PHE A 91 11.58 -37.13 3.82
CA PHE A 91 10.60 -36.46 4.67
C PHE A 91 11.18 -35.93 5.99
N ALA A 92 12.46 -36.17 6.30
CA ALA A 92 13.00 -35.88 7.62
C ALA A 92 12.94 -34.40 8.02
N ALA A 93 13.20 -33.49 7.08
CA ALA A 93 13.11 -32.05 7.33
C ALA A 93 11.66 -31.52 7.35
N PRO A 94 10.81 -31.85 6.36
CA PRO A 94 9.38 -31.57 6.42
C PRO A 94 8.67 -32.10 7.68
N ASP A 95 8.96 -33.32 8.11
CA ASP A 95 8.34 -33.91 9.30
C ASP A 95 8.69 -33.11 10.56
N ARG A 96 9.93 -32.64 10.70
CA ARG A 96 10.31 -31.75 11.81
C ARG A 96 9.60 -30.42 11.75
N PHE A 97 9.43 -29.85 10.56
CA PHE A 97 8.72 -28.60 10.34
C PHE A 97 7.24 -28.73 10.75
N VAL A 98 6.56 -29.76 10.25
CA VAL A 98 5.15 -30.04 10.55
C VAL A 98 4.95 -30.40 12.03
N ALA A 99 5.89 -31.14 12.64
CA ALA A 99 5.86 -31.44 14.06
C ALA A 99 5.98 -30.16 14.91
N PHE A 100 6.87 -29.24 14.54
CA PHE A 100 6.96 -27.94 15.20
C PHE A 100 5.65 -27.16 15.07
N ALA A 101 5.09 -27.06 13.87
CA ALA A 101 3.83 -26.34 13.65
C ALA A 101 2.70 -26.91 14.52
N SER A 102 2.53 -28.25 14.49
CA SER A 102 1.52 -28.97 15.26
C SER A 102 1.68 -28.77 16.78
N GLN A 103 2.91 -28.84 17.31
CA GLN A 103 3.19 -28.64 18.74
C GLN A 103 2.89 -27.22 19.22
N ASN A 104 2.86 -26.25 18.30
CA ASN A 104 2.69 -24.84 18.59
C ASN A 104 1.35 -24.28 18.12
N ASN A 105 0.40 -25.13 17.71
CA ASN A 105 -0.91 -24.76 17.18
C ASN A 105 -0.82 -23.79 15.99
N LEU A 106 0.14 -24.03 15.10
CA LEU A 106 0.32 -23.31 13.86
C LEU A 106 -0.15 -24.19 12.70
N GLU A 107 -0.83 -23.57 11.74
CA GLU A 107 -1.18 -24.22 10.48
C GLU A 107 0.05 -24.31 9.55
N VAL A 108 -0.04 -25.17 8.53
CA VAL A 108 1.04 -25.33 7.53
C VAL A 108 0.52 -25.04 6.12
N VAL A 109 1.32 -24.33 5.34
CA VAL A 109 1.21 -24.32 3.87
C VAL A 109 2.17 -25.34 3.31
N GLY A 110 1.71 -26.22 2.44
CA GLY A 110 2.60 -27.08 1.66
C GLY A 110 3.16 -26.32 0.45
N HIS A 111 4.45 -25.97 0.50
CA HIS A 111 5.12 -25.18 -0.52
C HIS A 111 6.34 -25.90 -1.11
N CYS A 112 6.35 -26.27 -2.38
CA CYS A 112 5.22 -26.36 -3.31
C CYS A 112 5.25 -27.73 -3.99
N LEU A 113 4.11 -28.18 -4.53
CA LEU A 113 4.00 -29.53 -5.08
C LEU A 113 4.58 -29.67 -6.49
N VAL A 114 4.37 -28.67 -7.34
CA VAL A 114 4.98 -28.60 -8.68
C VAL A 114 5.54 -27.22 -8.90
N TRP A 115 6.86 -27.11 -9.10
CA TRP A 115 7.48 -25.86 -9.52
C TRP A 115 7.80 -25.94 -11.02
N ALA A 116 7.09 -25.16 -11.83
CA ALA A 116 7.08 -25.29 -13.30
C ALA A 116 8.32 -24.67 -13.99
N LYS A 117 9.51 -24.97 -13.46
CA LYS A 117 10.82 -24.55 -13.97
C LYS A 117 11.78 -25.73 -14.05
N ASP A 118 12.52 -25.83 -15.15
CA ASP A 118 13.44 -26.95 -15.40
C ASP A 118 14.66 -26.96 -14.49
N ASP A 119 15.14 -25.77 -14.06
CA ASP A 119 16.22 -25.64 -13.07
C ASP A 119 15.75 -26.00 -11.64
N ARG A 120 14.44 -26.21 -11.46
CA ARG A 120 13.78 -26.65 -10.22
C ARG A 120 13.19 -28.06 -10.32
N THR A 121 13.51 -28.78 -11.41
CA THR A 121 12.98 -30.11 -11.69
C THR A 121 14.12 -31.10 -11.90
N ASP A 122 14.13 -32.16 -11.09
CA ASP A 122 15.16 -33.20 -11.16
C ASP A 122 15.10 -34.03 -12.45
N GLU A 123 16.23 -34.58 -12.88
CA GLU A 123 16.36 -35.28 -14.17
C GLU A 123 15.42 -36.48 -14.32
N TRP A 124 15.09 -37.17 -13.23
CA TRP A 124 14.21 -38.33 -13.26
C TRP A 124 12.77 -37.95 -13.67
N MET A 125 12.31 -36.73 -13.37
CA MET A 125 11.03 -36.22 -13.87
C MET A 125 11.08 -35.92 -15.37
N LYS A 126 12.26 -35.59 -15.90
CA LYS A 126 12.47 -35.12 -17.28
C LYS A 126 12.74 -36.23 -18.29
N ARG A 127 13.17 -37.41 -17.83
CA ARG A 127 13.60 -38.52 -18.69
C ARG A 127 12.80 -39.78 -18.43
N GLY A 128 12.51 -40.52 -19.49
CA GLY A 128 11.96 -41.86 -19.40
C GLY A 128 13.01 -42.87 -18.93
N LYS A 129 12.57 -44.06 -18.53
CA LYS A 129 13.46 -45.18 -18.13
C LYS A 129 14.38 -45.65 -19.26
N ASP A 130 14.04 -45.35 -20.51
CA ASP A 130 14.84 -45.61 -21.70
C ASP A 130 15.92 -44.53 -21.97
N GLY A 131 15.99 -43.49 -21.14
CA GLY A 131 16.93 -42.37 -21.24
C GLY A 131 16.47 -41.24 -22.19
N ASN A 132 15.35 -41.43 -22.90
CA ASN A 132 14.78 -40.41 -23.78
C ASN A 132 14.00 -39.36 -22.98
N ALA A 133 13.48 -38.33 -23.66
CA ALA A 133 12.56 -37.38 -23.03
C ALA A 133 11.34 -38.13 -22.47
N VAL A 134 10.90 -37.72 -21.28
CA VAL A 134 9.74 -38.32 -20.61
C VAL A 134 8.49 -38.25 -21.51
N SER A 135 7.71 -39.34 -21.54
CA SER A 135 6.44 -39.32 -22.25
C SER A 135 5.38 -38.52 -21.49
N ARG A 136 4.37 -38.00 -22.21
CA ARG A 136 3.23 -37.33 -21.58
C ARG A 136 2.59 -38.18 -20.47
N ALA A 137 2.31 -39.45 -20.76
CA ALA A 137 1.65 -40.34 -19.81
C ALA A 137 2.51 -40.60 -18.57
N GLU A 138 3.82 -40.80 -18.75
CA GLU A 138 4.76 -41.04 -17.66
C GLU A 138 4.92 -39.79 -16.78
N LEU A 139 5.04 -38.59 -17.37
CA LEU A 139 5.16 -37.36 -16.60
C LEU A 139 3.89 -37.07 -15.77
N LEU A 140 2.70 -37.23 -16.36
CA LEU A 140 1.44 -37.04 -15.63
C LEU A 140 1.30 -38.07 -14.48
N ALA A 141 1.68 -39.33 -14.71
CA ALA A 141 1.68 -40.35 -13.66
C ALA A 141 2.66 -40.03 -12.52
N ARG A 142 3.85 -39.50 -12.83
CA ARG A 142 4.82 -39.06 -11.81
C ARG A 142 4.33 -37.85 -11.01
N ILE A 143 3.63 -36.91 -11.65
CA ILE A 143 2.99 -35.78 -10.96
C ILE A 143 1.90 -36.30 -10.01
N GLU A 144 1.04 -37.21 -10.48
CA GLU A 144 -0.01 -37.80 -9.66
C GLU A 144 0.60 -38.53 -8.45
N ASP A 145 1.59 -39.40 -8.64
CA ASP A 145 2.24 -40.13 -7.55
C ASP A 145 2.91 -39.18 -6.55
N HIS A 146 3.61 -38.15 -7.05
CA HIS A 146 4.26 -37.17 -6.21
C HIS A 146 3.25 -36.41 -5.35
N VAL A 147 2.24 -35.82 -5.98
CA VAL A 147 1.21 -35.02 -5.30
C VAL A 147 0.42 -35.89 -4.31
N ALA A 148 -0.01 -37.08 -4.72
CA ALA A 148 -0.76 -38.00 -3.86
C ALA A 148 0.03 -38.38 -2.60
N THR A 149 1.32 -38.68 -2.75
CA THR A 149 2.18 -39.09 -1.64
C THR A 149 2.41 -37.94 -0.65
N VAL A 150 2.70 -36.74 -1.15
CA VAL A 150 3.04 -35.59 -0.31
C VAL A 150 1.82 -35.02 0.38
N VAL A 151 0.73 -34.81 -0.36
CA VAL A 151 -0.54 -34.34 0.20
C VAL A 151 -1.09 -35.38 1.18
N GLY A 152 -1.09 -36.67 0.80
CA GLY A 152 -1.53 -37.75 1.66
C GLY A 152 -0.74 -37.89 2.97
N ARG A 153 0.52 -37.44 3.00
CA ARG A 153 1.34 -37.46 4.22
C ARG A 153 1.00 -36.30 5.18
N TYR A 154 0.63 -35.14 4.65
CA TYR A 154 0.54 -33.90 5.43
C TYR A 154 -0.87 -33.29 5.52
N HIS A 155 -1.89 -33.90 4.92
CA HIS A 155 -3.27 -33.37 4.89
C HIS A 155 -3.88 -33.12 6.29
N GLU A 156 -3.37 -33.75 7.35
CA GLU A 156 -3.87 -33.50 8.72
C GLU A 156 -3.32 -32.20 9.33
N SER A 157 -2.24 -31.66 8.76
CA SER A 157 -1.56 -30.46 9.29
C SER A 157 -1.51 -29.30 8.30
N ALA A 158 -1.43 -29.60 7.01
CA ALA A 158 -1.49 -28.59 5.95
C ALA A 158 -2.93 -28.15 5.74
N THR A 159 -3.19 -26.85 5.78
CA THR A 159 -4.51 -26.26 5.50
C THR A 159 -4.56 -25.59 4.13
N MET A 160 -3.39 -25.37 3.51
CA MET A 160 -3.24 -24.77 2.19
C MET A 160 -2.11 -25.44 1.42
N TRP A 161 -2.24 -25.51 0.09
CA TRP A 161 -1.22 -26.07 -0.79
C TRP A 161 -0.91 -25.13 -1.96
N ASP A 162 0.35 -24.74 -2.11
CA ASP A 162 0.85 -24.19 -3.37
C ASP A 162 1.02 -25.36 -4.34
N VAL A 163 -0.04 -25.65 -5.09
CA VAL A 163 -0.13 -26.85 -5.93
C VAL A 163 0.78 -26.71 -7.15
N VAL A 164 0.70 -25.56 -7.82
CA VAL A 164 1.58 -25.24 -8.95
C VAL A 164 2.15 -23.84 -8.75
N ASN A 165 3.48 -23.76 -8.84
CA ASN A 165 4.24 -22.53 -8.70
C ASN A 165 4.84 -22.09 -10.05
N GLU A 166 4.64 -20.82 -10.41
CA GLU A 166 5.35 -20.10 -11.48
C GLU A 166 5.23 -20.69 -12.90
N ALA A 167 4.04 -21.18 -13.26
CA ALA A 167 3.79 -21.78 -14.57
C ALA A 167 3.52 -20.78 -15.70
N LEU A 168 3.31 -19.50 -15.40
CA LEU A 168 3.08 -18.48 -16.42
C LEU A 168 4.40 -17.91 -16.95
N ALA A 169 4.44 -17.67 -18.26
CA ALA A 169 5.55 -16.97 -18.90
C ALA A 169 5.58 -15.50 -18.46
N ASP A 170 6.79 -14.97 -18.27
CA ASP A 170 7.00 -13.56 -17.91
C ASP A 170 6.72 -12.63 -19.10
N GLY A 171 6.50 -11.33 -18.82
CA GLY A 171 6.20 -10.32 -19.86
C GLY A 171 4.84 -10.48 -20.52
N ASP A 172 4.68 -9.88 -21.71
CA ASP A 172 3.41 -9.86 -22.46
C ASP A 172 3.21 -11.07 -23.39
N GLU A 173 4.31 -11.68 -23.85
CA GLU A 173 4.30 -12.75 -24.85
C GLU A 173 4.38 -14.14 -24.20
N GLY A 174 3.90 -15.16 -24.92
CA GLY A 174 3.83 -16.55 -24.41
C GLY A 174 2.73 -16.74 -23.35
N TYR A 175 2.28 -17.98 -23.16
CA TYR A 175 1.23 -18.31 -22.20
C TYR A 175 1.80 -19.02 -20.97
N LEU A 176 2.10 -20.31 -21.11
CA LEU A 176 2.81 -21.08 -20.10
C LEU A 176 4.32 -20.90 -20.28
N ARG A 177 5.04 -20.87 -19.16
CA ARG A 177 6.50 -20.91 -19.14
C ARG A 177 6.99 -22.18 -19.80
N GLU A 178 7.96 -22.06 -20.69
CA GLU A 178 8.61 -23.22 -21.30
C GLU A 178 9.35 -24.03 -20.23
N SER A 179 8.96 -25.29 -20.08
CA SER A 179 9.55 -26.27 -19.17
C SER A 179 9.17 -27.67 -19.67
N VAL A 180 9.79 -28.71 -19.11
CA VAL A 180 9.40 -30.10 -19.37
C VAL A 180 7.90 -30.31 -19.19
N TYR A 181 7.28 -29.66 -18.21
CA TYR A 181 5.87 -29.80 -17.91
C TYR A 181 4.99 -29.28 -19.04
N SER A 182 5.17 -28.01 -19.41
CA SER A 182 4.34 -27.35 -20.41
C SER A 182 4.63 -27.86 -21.82
N THR A 183 5.89 -28.13 -22.16
CA THR A 183 6.28 -28.65 -23.48
C THR A 183 5.79 -30.08 -23.70
N THR A 184 5.77 -30.90 -22.66
CA THR A 184 5.33 -32.31 -22.77
C THR A 184 3.82 -32.48 -22.61
N THR A 185 3.19 -31.69 -21.74
CA THR A 185 1.80 -31.92 -21.32
C THR A 185 0.83 -30.77 -21.67
N GLY A 186 1.33 -29.58 -21.99
CA GLY A 186 0.50 -28.38 -22.09
C GLY A 186 0.00 -27.96 -20.72
N ILE A 187 -1.31 -27.72 -20.57
CA ILE A 187 -1.94 -27.36 -19.29
C ILE A 187 -2.21 -28.58 -18.39
N ASP A 188 -2.17 -29.80 -18.92
CA ASP A 188 -2.66 -30.99 -18.23
C ASP A 188 -1.87 -31.35 -16.97
N PHE A 189 -0.60 -30.93 -16.83
CA PHE A 189 0.13 -31.10 -15.57
C PHE A 189 -0.49 -30.29 -14.43
N ILE A 190 -1.00 -29.10 -14.72
CA ILE A 190 -1.69 -28.24 -13.75
C ILE A 190 -2.99 -28.93 -13.32
N GLU A 191 -3.79 -29.35 -14.29
CA GLU A 191 -5.04 -30.07 -14.04
C GLU A 191 -4.80 -31.35 -13.21
N THR A 192 -3.80 -32.14 -13.57
CA THR A 192 -3.44 -33.38 -12.86
C THR A 192 -3.04 -33.09 -11.42
N ALA A 193 -2.19 -32.10 -11.18
CA ALA A 193 -1.75 -31.73 -9.84
C ALA A 193 -2.91 -31.28 -8.95
N PHE A 194 -3.76 -30.37 -9.43
CA PHE A 194 -4.90 -29.86 -8.66
C PHE A 194 -5.96 -30.92 -8.37
N ARG A 195 -6.31 -31.76 -9.37
CA ARG A 195 -7.27 -32.85 -9.15
C ARG A 195 -6.73 -33.87 -8.16
N THR A 196 -5.44 -34.18 -8.22
CA THR A 196 -4.81 -35.11 -7.28
C THR A 196 -4.75 -34.51 -5.87
N ALA A 197 -4.38 -33.23 -5.73
CA ALA A 197 -4.37 -32.56 -4.44
C ALA A 197 -5.76 -32.57 -3.80
N ARG A 198 -6.82 -32.16 -4.52
CA ARG A 198 -8.19 -32.19 -4.00
C ARG A 198 -8.67 -33.58 -3.61
N LYS A 199 -8.24 -34.62 -4.35
CA LYS A 199 -8.61 -36.01 -4.05
C LYS A 199 -8.01 -36.49 -2.73
N HIS A 200 -6.80 -36.04 -2.39
CA HIS A 200 -6.08 -36.47 -1.20
C HIS A 200 -6.25 -35.53 0.00
N ASP A 201 -6.68 -34.29 -0.24
CA ASP A 201 -7.01 -33.30 0.78
C ASP A 201 -8.24 -32.49 0.33
N PRO A 202 -9.46 -32.99 0.63
CA PRO A 202 -10.70 -32.36 0.19
C PRO A 202 -10.97 -31.00 0.81
N ASP A 203 -10.36 -30.68 1.95
CA ASP A 203 -10.70 -29.50 2.77
C ASP A 203 -9.66 -28.37 2.64
N ALA A 204 -8.45 -28.65 2.15
CA ALA A 204 -7.43 -27.61 1.99
C ALA A 204 -7.76 -26.59 0.89
N LEU A 205 -7.21 -25.38 1.07
CA LEU A 205 -7.20 -24.33 0.06
C LEU A 205 -6.10 -24.61 -0.99
N LEU A 206 -6.49 -24.80 -2.24
CA LEU A 206 -5.58 -25.15 -3.34
C LEU A 206 -5.21 -23.91 -4.15
N ILE A 207 -3.91 -23.61 -4.17
CA ILE A 207 -3.36 -22.34 -4.64
C ILE A 207 -2.56 -22.54 -5.92
N TYR A 208 -2.81 -21.68 -6.92
CA TYR A 208 -1.86 -21.41 -8.00
C TYR A 208 -0.98 -20.22 -7.59
N ASN A 209 0.32 -20.41 -7.37
CA ASN A 209 1.23 -19.38 -6.84
C ASN A 209 2.16 -18.82 -7.95
N ASP A 210 2.32 -17.50 -8.03
CA ASP A 210 3.20 -16.86 -9.02
C ASP A 210 3.59 -15.41 -8.61
N TYR A 211 4.65 -14.88 -9.22
CA TYR A 211 5.06 -13.48 -9.08
C TYR A 211 4.57 -12.61 -10.24
N ASN A 212 4.49 -11.31 -10.00
CA ASN A 212 4.27 -10.28 -11.03
C ASN A 212 2.96 -10.36 -11.81
N CYS A 213 2.00 -11.23 -11.44
CA CYS A 213 0.72 -11.30 -12.14
C CYS A 213 -0.22 -10.14 -11.83
N HIS A 214 0.16 -9.17 -10.99
CA HIS A 214 -0.58 -7.91 -10.88
C HIS A 214 -0.30 -6.99 -12.07
N PHE A 215 0.87 -7.08 -12.71
CA PHE A 215 1.17 -6.30 -13.91
C PHE A 215 0.29 -6.71 -15.09
N PRO A 216 -0.23 -5.77 -15.90
CA PRO A 216 -1.29 -6.02 -16.88
C PRO A 216 -1.04 -7.20 -17.83
N GLY A 217 0.19 -7.33 -18.35
CA GLY A 217 0.59 -8.40 -19.27
C GLY A 217 0.40 -9.79 -18.68
N LYS A 218 1.06 -10.05 -17.55
CA LYS A 218 0.99 -11.35 -16.87
C LYS A 218 -0.36 -11.56 -16.19
N ARG A 219 -1.04 -10.50 -15.74
CA ARG A 219 -2.41 -10.53 -15.21
C ARG A 219 -3.39 -11.13 -16.20
N LYS A 220 -3.34 -10.71 -17.47
CA LYS A 220 -4.20 -11.27 -18.53
C LYS A 220 -4.01 -12.78 -18.66
N LYS A 221 -2.79 -13.27 -18.53
CA LYS A 221 -2.47 -14.71 -18.59
C LYS A 221 -2.97 -15.46 -17.35
N LEU A 222 -2.86 -14.85 -16.17
CA LEU A 222 -3.42 -15.40 -14.92
C LEU A 222 -4.94 -15.56 -15.01
N ILE A 223 -5.66 -14.50 -15.39
CA ILE A 223 -7.12 -14.54 -15.53
C ILE A 223 -7.54 -15.57 -16.57
N ARG A 224 -6.81 -15.68 -17.68
CA ARG A 224 -7.02 -16.72 -18.68
C ARG A 224 -6.84 -18.13 -18.08
N LEU A 225 -5.73 -18.37 -17.38
CA LEU A 225 -5.44 -19.67 -16.77
C LEU A 225 -6.52 -20.07 -15.78
N LEU A 226 -6.87 -19.20 -14.84
CA LEU A 226 -7.89 -19.50 -13.83
C LEU A 226 -9.26 -19.74 -14.46
N THR A 227 -9.62 -18.96 -15.49
CA THR A 227 -10.86 -19.20 -16.25
C THR A 227 -10.85 -20.57 -16.93
N GLU A 228 -9.78 -20.92 -17.66
CA GLU A 228 -9.65 -22.22 -18.33
C GLU A 228 -9.72 -23.39 -17.34
N LEU A 229 -9.10 -23.25 -16.16
CA LEU A 229 -9.16 -24.25 -15.09
C LEU A 229 -10.59 -24.41 -14.54
N LYS A 230 -11.29 -23.30 -14.27
CA LYS A 230 -12.69 -23.32 -13.80
C LYS A 230 -13.64 -23.93 -14.83
N GLU A 231 -13.51 -23.57 -16.11
CA GLU A 231 -14.31 -24.13 -17.21
C GLU A 231 -14.13 -25.65 -17.35
N ARG A 232 -12.94 -26.15 -17.04
CA ARG A 232 -12.62 -27.59 -17.00
C ARG A 232 -13.04 -28.28 -15.69
N GLY A 233 -13.56 -27.54 -14.71
CA GLY A 233 -13.89 -28.06 -13.39
C GLY A 233 -12.67 -28.54 -12.61
N VAL A 234 -11.51 -27.88 -12.79
CA VAL A 234 -10.31 -28.10 -11.97
C VAL A 234 -10.47 -27.33 -10.64
N PRO A 235 -10.20 -27.95 -9.49
CA PRO A 235 -10.45 -27.35 -8.17
C PRO A 235 -9.33 -26.38 -7.77
N VAL A 236 -9.30 -25.19 -8.38
CA VAL A 236 -8.44 -24.09 -7.96
C VAL A 236 -9.27 -23.11 -7.13
N ASP A 237 -8.83 -22.84 -5.90
CA ASP A 237 -9.59 -21.99 -4.97
C ASP A 237 -8.98 -20.60 -4.84
N ALA A 238 -7.66 -20.49 -5.00
CA ALA A 238 -6.93 -19.27 -4.72
C ALA A 238 -5.79 -19.01 -5.71
N TYR A 239 -5.50 -17.72 -5.90
CA TYR A 239 -4.25 -17.24 -6.48
C TYR A 239 -3.30 -16.77 -5.38
N GLY A 240 -2.11 -17.35 -5.36
CA GLY A 240 -0.99 -16.95 -4.53
C GLY A 240 -0.19 -15.87 -5.24
N MET A 241 -0.32 -14.64 -4.77
CA MET A 241 0.56 -13.55 -5.16
C MET A 241 1.79 -13.54 -4.24
N GLN A 242 2.96 -13.83 -4.79
CA GLN A 242 4.21 -13.83 -4.00
C GLN A 242 4.38 -12.52 -3.24
N GLY A 243 4.21 -11.36 -3.89
CA GLY A 243 4.26 -10.07 -3.20
C GLY A 243 5.68 -9.59 -2.91
N HIS A 244 6.64 -9.98 -3.75
CA HIS A 244 7.99 -9.41 -3.77
C HIS A 244 7.98 -8.03 -4.41
N PHE A 245 7.95 -6.97 -3.59
CA PHE A 245 7.94 -5.59 -4.05
C PHE A 245 9.34 -4.98 -3.99
N GLU A 246 9.53 -3.86 -4.70
CA GLU A 246 10.69 -2.99 -4.52
C GLU A 246 10.26 -1.66 -3.89
N LEU A 247 11.17 -0.99 -3.20
CA LEU A 247 10.87 0.32 -2.62
C LEU A 247 10.55 1.35 -3.72
N GLY A 248 9.38 1.98 -3.62
CA GLY A 248 8.87 2.94 -4.60
C GLY A 248 8.06 2.31 -5.74
N ASP A 249 7.71 1.03 -5.63
CA ASP A 249 6.74 0.38 -6.50
C ASP A 249 5.35 1.02 -6.37
N ASP A 250 4.72 1.36 -7.50
CA ASP A 250 3.40 2.00 -7.59
C ASP A 250 2.34 0.99 -8.07
N SER A 251 2.29 -0.17 -7.41
CA SER A 251 1.44 -1.31 -7.81
C SER A 251 0.02 -1.27 -7.26
N ILE A 252 -0.38 -0.27 -6.45
CA ILE A 252 -1.66 -0.27 -5.73
C ILE A 252 -2.85 -0.39 -6.67
N THR A 253 -2.89 0.41 -7.74
CA THR A 253 -3.97 0.33 -8.75
C THR A 253 -4.00 -1.04 -9.41
N GLN A 254 -2.85 -1.59 -9.79
CA GLN A 254 -2.75 -2.89 -10.45
C GLN A 254 -3.18 -4.03 -9.53
N LEU A 255 -2.88 -3.93 -8.23
CA LEU A 255 -3.33 -4.87 -7.21
C LEU A 255 -4.86 -4.83 -7.05
N ARG A 256 -5.46 -3.63 -6.99
CA ARG A 256 -6.93 -3.47 -6.93
C ARG A 256 -7.63 -4.11 -8.11
N GLU A 257 -7.15 -3.84 -9.33
CA GLU A 257 -7.66 -4.44 -10.56
C GLU A 257 -7.54 -5.97 -10.54
N THR A 258 -6.41 -6.49 -10.02
CA THR A 258 -6.19 -7.94 -9.89
C THR A 258 -7.15 -8.56 -8.89
N PHE A 259 -7.31 -7.96 -7.70
CA PHE A 259 -8.23 -8.48 -6.68
C PHE A 259 -9.69 -8.40 -7.12
N ALA A 260 -10.08 -7.36 -7.86
CA ALA A 260 -11.40 -7.25 -8.45
C ALA A 260 -11.66 -8.37 -9.49
N ALA A 261 -10.71 -8.61 -10.40
CA ALA A 261 -10.84 -9.68 -11.39
C ALA A 261 -10.91 -11.08 -10.74
N LEU A 262 -10.17 -11.31 -9.65
CA LEU A 262 -10.22 -12.57 -8.91
C LEU A 262 -11.54 -12.75 -8.15
N ARG A 263 -12.12 -11.67 -7.60
CA ARG A 263 -13.48 -11.68 -7.04
C ARG A 263 -14.53 -12.08 -8.07
N GLU A 264 -14.46 -11.54 -9.28
CA GLU A 264 -15.39 -11.90 -10.37
C GLU A 264 -15.27 -13.37 -10.76
N LEU A 265 -14.06 -13.92 -10.69
CA LEU A 265 -13.81 -15.33 -10.91
C LEU A 265 -14.10 -16.21 -9.70
N ASP A 266 -14.53 -15.66 -8.55
CA ASP A 266 -14.70 -16.42 -7.30
C ASP A 266 -13.43 -17.24 -6.96
N ILE A 267 -12.29 -16.54 -6.97
CA ILE A 267 -10.97 -17.04 -6.59
C ILE A 267 -10.46 -16.18 -5.43
N GLN A 268 -10.08 -16.82 -4.33
CA GLN A 268 -9.47 -16.14 -3.19
C GLN A 268 -8.05 -15.67 -3.49
N VAL A 269 -7.56 -14.73 -2.70
CA VAL A 269 -6.20 -14.21 -2.80
C VAL A 269 -5.38 -14.67 -1.61
N VAL A 270 -4.14 -15.07 -1.88
CA VAL A 270 -3.13 -15.30 -0.85
C VAL A 270 -1.94 -14.41 -1.16
N ILE A 271 -1.50 -13.58 -0.23
CA ILE A 271 -0.20 -12.92 -0.31
C ILE A 271 0.81 -13.86 0.33
N SER A 272 1.60 -14.56 -0.47
CA SER A 272 2.31 -15.76 -0.04
C SER A 272 3.73 -15.50 0.49
N GLU A 273 4.41 -14.47 -0.01
CA GLU A 273 5.87 -14.28 0.12
C GLU A 273 6.25 -12.78 0.27
N LEU A 274 5.47 -12.00 1.03
CA LEU A 274 5.60 -10.56 1.14
C LEU A 274 6.97 -10.13 1.65
N ASP A 275 7.67 -9.31 0.86
CA ASP A 275 8.87 -8.58 1.24
C ASP A 275 8.99 -7.28 0.39
N ILE A 276 9.74 -6.28 0.89
CA ILE A 276 10.02 -5.04 0.15
C ILE A 276 11.53 -4.86 0.04
N ASP A 277 12.07 -5.05 -1.17
CA ASP A 277 13.48 -4.81 -1.44
C ASP A 277 13.81 -3.30 -1.39
N VAL A 278 14.50 -2.87 -0.34
CA VAL A 278 14.94 -1.46 -0.19
C VAL A 278 16.22 -1.17 -0.98
N VAL A 279 16.96 -2.19 -1.41
CA VAL A 279 18.10 -2.09 -2.33
C VAL A 279 17.66 -2.57 -3.71
N THR A 280 16.88 -1.73 -4.38
CA THR A 280 16.15 -2.03 -5.63
C THR A 280 17.02 -2.72 -6.69
N ARG A 281 16.50 -3.80 -7.27
CA ARG A 281 17.16 -4.61 -8.31
C ARG A 281 16.71 -4.21 -9.71
N GLY A 282 15.78 -3.28 -9.89
CA GLY A 282 15.36 -2.82 -11.23
C GLY A 282 16.53 -2.48 -12.17
N LYS A 283 17.63 -1.93 -11.64
CA LYS A 283 18.87 -1.67 -12.41
C LYS A 283 19.69 -2.92 -12.76
N TRP A 284 19.56 -4.01 -12.01
CA TRP A 284 20.27 -5.27 -12.24
C TRP A 284 19.85 -5.98 -13.51
N TRP A 285 18.55 -5.95 -13.81
CA TRP A 285 17.97 -6.57 -15.00
C TRP A 285 17.87 -5.59 -16.18
N ALA A 286 18.15 -4.31 -15.96
CA ALA A 286 18.16 -3.30 -17.02
C ALA A 286 19.24 -3.59 -18.07
N GLU A 287 18.91 -3.34 -19.34
CA GLU A 287 19.82 -3.46 -20.49
C GLU A 287 20.51 -4.83 -20.57
N GLU A 288 19.75 -5.93 -20.48
CA GLU A 288 20.25 -7.31 -20.64
C GLU A 288 21.36 -7.69 -19.63
N GLY A 289 21.37 -7.05 -18.45
CA GLY A 289 22.34 -7.31 -17.39
C GLY A 289 23.66 -6.57 -17.56
N LYS A 290 23.71 -5.51 -18.37
CA LYS A 290 24.86 -4.61 -18.54
C LYS A 290 25.49 -4.14 -17.22
N TYR A 291 24.69 -3.93 -16.19
CA TYR A 291 25.12 -3.39 -14.89
C TYR A 291 25.46 -4.46 -13.84
N ARG A 292 25.42 -5.76 -14.20
CA ARG A 292 25.60 -6.86 -13.23
C ARG A 292 26.91 -6.78 -12.45
N GLU A 293 28.05 -6.59 -13.11
CA GLU A 293 29.35 -6.57 -12.42
C GLU A 293 29.54 -5.35 -11.51
N GLU A 294 28.95 -4.21 -11.87
CA GLU A 294 28.95 -3.00 -11.04
C GLU A 294 28.13 -3.23 -9.78
N LEU A 295 26.90 -3.71 -9.95
CA LEU A 295 25.96 -3.91 -8.87
C LEU A 295 26.38 -5.04 -7.92
N ARG A 296 27.21 -6.00 -8.34
CA ARG A 296 27.77 -7.03 -7.44
C ARG A 296 28.56 -6.44 -6.28
N LYS A 297 29.01 -5.19 -6.40
CA LYS A 297 29.76 -4.45 -5.37
C LYS A 297 28.89 -3.42 -4.64
N PHE A 298 27.61 -3.31 -5.00
CA PHE A 298 26.70 -2.31 -4.48
C PHE A 298 26.01 -2.82 -3.22
N ASP A 299 26.41 -2.26 -2.07
CA ASP A 299 25.82 -2.54 -0.76
C ASP A 299 25.67 -1.22 0.02
N PRO A 300 24.65 -0.40 -0.29
CA PRO A 300 24.56 0.98 0.20
C PRO A 300 24.21 1.07 1.70
N TYR A 301 23.65 0.01 2.28
CA TYR A 301 23.09 0.01 3.64
C TYR A 301 23.80 -0.97 4.58
N LYS A 302 25.04 -1.32 4.25
CA LYS A 302 25.91 -2.18 5.05
C LYS A 302 26.06 -1.70 6.50
N ASP A 303 26.15 -0.39 6.69
CA ASP A 303 26.36 0.24 8.00
C ASP A 303 25.05 0.72 8.66
N GLY A 304 23.90 0.36 8.09
CA GLY A 304 22.57 0.70 8.60
C GLY A 304 21.63 1.27 7.52
N LEU A 305 20.33 1.13 7.75
CA LEU A 305 19.30 1.69 6.88
C LEU A 305 19.11 3.19 7.16
N PRO A 306 19.23 4.09 6.16
CA PRO A 306 18.93 5.50 6.34
C PRO A 306 17.46 5.71 6.74
N ARG A 307 17.21 6.66 7.66
CA ARG A 307 15.86 6.91 8.21
C ARG A 307 14.82 7.28 7.15
N ASP A 308 15.22 7.99 6.10
CA ASP A 308 14.31 8.35 5.00
C ASP A 308 13.91 7.12 4.17
N VAL A 309 14.82 6.15 4.00
CA VAL A 309 14.55 4.88 3.32
C VAL A 309 13.66 4.00 4.19
N GLU A 310 13.94 3.92 5.49
CA GLU A 310 13.10 3.22 6.48
C GLU A 310 11.67 3.77 6.51
N GLN A 311 11.51 5.10 6.54
CA GLN A 311 10.20 5.73 6.52
C GLN A 311 9.44 5.42 5.23
N ARG A 312 10.10 5.50 4.06
CA ARG A 312 9.46 5.16 2.78
C ARG A 312 9.03 3.70 2.70
N ALA A 313 9.87 2.78 3.20
CA ALA A 313 9.52 1.36 3.27
C ALA A 313 8.33 1.13 4.22
N THR A 314 8.32 1.85 5.36
CA THR A 314 7.21 1.85 6.32
C THR A 314 5.91 2.33 5.67
N ASP A 315 5.94 3.45 4.97
CA ASP A 315 4.77 4.02 4.28
C ASP A 315 4.22 3.06 3.21
N GLN A 316 5.10 2.35 2.49
CA GLN A 316 4.71 1.37 1.48
C GLN A 316 4.05 0.14 2.12
N TYR A 317 4.61 -0.40 3.20
CA TYR A 317 3.97 -1.45 3.99
C TYR A 317 2.60 -1.03 4.52
N VAL A 318 2.49 0.18 5.09
CA VAL A 318 1.22 0.76 5.56
C VAL A 318 0.19 0.81 4.43
N THR A 319 0.61 1.23 3.24
CA THR A 319 -0.27 1.31 2.07
C THR A 319 -0.75 -0.07 1.62
N LEU A 320 0.14 -1.07 1.59
CA LEU A 320 -0.21 -2.46 1.29
C LEU A 320 -1.16 -3.05 2.33
N PHE A 321 -0.91 -2.87 3.63
CA PHE A 321 -1.77 -3.42 4.67
C PHE A 321 -3.15 -2.76 4.74
N ARG A 322 -3.28 -1.48 4.38
CA ARG A 322 -4.59 -0.85 4.16
C ARG A 322 -5.34 -1.50 3.01
N LEU A 323 -4.66 -1.76 1.90
CA LEU A 323 -5.26 -2.47 0.76
C LEU A 323 -5.67 -3.90 1.15
N PHE A 324 -4.83 -4.61 1.92
CA PHE A 324 -5.16 -5.97 2.35
C PHE A 324 -6.37 -6.01 3.28
N ASP A 325 -6.47 -5.05 4.20
CA ASP A 325 -7.64 -4.87 5.06
C ASP A 325 -8.91 -4.55 4.25
N GLU A 326 -8.81 -3.70 3.22
CA GLU A 326 -9.95 -3.39 2.33
C GLU A 326 -10.46 -4.63 1.58
N TYR A 327 -9.56 -5.54 1.21
CA TYR A 327 -9.88 -6.78 0.51
C TYR A 327 -9.92 -8.00 1.45
N GLN A 328 -10.12 -7.81 2.77
CA GLN A 328 -10.13 -8.88 3.77
C GLN A 328 -11.10 -10.03 3.45
N GLU A 329 -12.25 -9.75 2.83
CA GLU A 329 -13.23 -10.79 2.43
C GLU A 329 -12.75 -11.68 1.27
N THR A 330 -11.66 -11.32 0.61
CA THR A 330 -11.09 -12.05 -0.53
C THR A 330 -9.71 -12.60 -0.23
N ILE A 331 -8.96 -11.93 0.63
CA ILE A 331 -7.64 -12.38 1.04
C ILE A 331 -7.81 -13.44 2.12
N ALA A 332 -7.35 -14.66 1.85
CA ALA A 332 -7.35 -15.75 2.82
C ALA A 332 -6.13 -15.69 3.75
N ARG A 333 -4.98 -15.21 3.23
CA ARG A 333 -3.71 -15.20 3.96
C ARG A 333 -2.80 -14.08 3.48
N VAL A 334 -2.05 -13.49 4.41
CA VAL A 334 -0.86 -12.66 4.16
C VAL A 334 0.33 -13.29 4.87
N SER A 335 1.46 -13.49 4.18
CA SER A 335 2.65 -14.08 4.78
C SER A 335 3.91 -13.40 4.31
N PHE A 336 4.84 -13.19 5.24
CA PHE A 336 6.15 -12.62 4.95
C PHE A 336 7.12 -13.70 4.48
N TRP A 337 8.05 -13.36 3.59
CA TRP A 337 9.10 -14.29 3.17
C TRP A 337 10.39 -14.08 3.98
N ASN A 338 10.61 -15.00 4.93
CA ASN A 338 11.60 -14.96 6.01
C ASN A 338 11.14 -14.19 7.26
N LEU A 339 11.66 -14.61 8.42
CA LEU A 339 11.21 -14.11 9.74
C LEU A 339 11.72 -12.69 10.03
N HIS A 340 12.95 -12.40 9.62
CA HIS A 340 13.63 -11.16 9.98
C HIS A 340 14.71 -10.81 8.97
N ASP A 341 15.17 -9.55 8.95
CA ASP A 341 16.05 -9.00 7.91
C ASP A 341 17.32 -9.82 7.67
N GLY A 342 17.87 -10.44 8.72
CA GLY A 342 19.10 -11.26 8.63
C GLY A 342 18.94 -12.58 7.89
N GLN A 343 17.70 -13.06 7.73
CA GLN A 343 17.39 -14.31 7.04
C GLN A 343 16.85 -14.10 5.63
N SER A 344 16.60 -12.85 5.23
CA SER A 344 16.02 -12.60 3.92
C SER A 344 16.91 -13.11 2.78
N TRP A 345 16.31 -13.84 1.84
CA TRP A 345 16.96 -14.25 0.59
C TRP A 345 17.48 -13.05 -0.23
N LEU A 346 16.90 -11.87 -0.04
CA LEU A 346 17.32 -10.62 -0.68
C LEU A 346 18.68 -10.11 -0.18
N ASN A 347 19.27 -10.72 0.85
CA ASN A 347 20.67 -10.47 1.19
C ASN A 347 21.65 -11.13 0.21
N TYR A 348 21.20 -12.12 -0.57
CA TYR A 348 22.08 -12.92 -1.45
C TYR A 348 21.64 -12.87 -2.91
N PHE A 349 20.34 -12.66 -3.16
CA PHE A 349 19.82 -12.60 -4.52
C PHE A 349 19.51 -11.16 -4.95
N PRO A 350 19.96 -10.73 -6.15
CA PRO A 350 20.76 -11.47 -7.12
C PRO A 350 22.28 -11.33 -6.89
N TRP A 351 22.68 -10.59 -5.86
CA TRP A 351 24.05 -10.50 -5.35
C TRP A 351 24.04 -10.28 -3.83
N ASP A 352 25.19 -10.48 -3.20
CA ASP A 352 25.39 -10.29 -1.76
C ASP A 352 25.31 -8.82 -1.36
N ARG A 353 24.39 -8.48 -0.44
CA ARG A 353 24.19 -7.14 0.11
C ARG A 353 23.49 -7.19 1.47
N THR A 354 23.51 -6.07 2.19
CA THR A 354 22.76 -5.88 3.42
C THR A 354 21.39 -5.28 3.11
N ASN A 355 20.32 -6.05 3.34
CA ASN A 355 18.96 -5.62 3.05
C ASN A 355 18.09 -5.52 4.31
N TYR A 356 16.97 -4.79 4.23
CA TYR A 356 16.06 -4.56 5.37
C TYR A 356 14.57 -4.76 5.01
N PRO A 357 14.19 -5.89 4.39
CA PRO A 357 12.91 -5.98 3.71
C PRO A 357 11.72 -6.37 4.60
N LEU A 358 11.94 -6.70 5.88
CA LEU A 358 10.93 -7.33 6.76
C LEU A 358 10.57 -6.47 7.98
N LEU A 359 9.67 -6.97 8.83
CA LEU A 359 9.19 -6.25 10.01
C LEU A 359 10.12 -6.32 11.22
N PHE A 360 10.99 -7.33 11.27
CA PHE A 360 11.92 -7.57 12.37
C PHE A 360 13.37 -7.43 11.89
N ASP A 361 14.23 -6.87 12.72
CA ASP A 361 15.64 -6.64 12.40
C ASP A 361 16.51 -7.91 12.56
N ARG A 362 17.84 -7.76 12.47
CA ARG A 362 18.76 -8.91 12.57
C ARG A 362 18.82 -9.50 13.98
N GLU A 363 18.39 -8.74 14.97
CA GLU A 363 18.40 -9.05 16.39
C GLU A 363 17.04 -9.61 16.88
N LEU A 364 16.06 -9.72 15.96
CA LEU A 364 14.66 -10.16 16.18
C LEU A 364 13.79 -9.12 16.89
N GLU A 365 14.23 -7.86 16.93
CA GLU A 365 13.45 -6.77 17.50
C GLU A 365 12.51 -6.16 16.44
N PRO A 366 11.32 -5.67 16.85
CA PRO A 366 10.40 -5.01 15.93
C PRO A 366 11.00 -3.70 15.40
N LYS A 367 10.95 -3.51 14.08
CA LYS A 367 11.31 -2.25 13.43
C LYS A 367 10.14 -1.26 13.48
N PRO A 368 10.34 0.05 13.24
CA PRO A 368 9.25 1.02 13.19
C PRO A 368 8.09 0.64 12.25
N VAL A 369 8.38 -0.11 11.19
CA VAL A 369 7.36 -0.64 10.28
C VAL A 369 6.41 -1.65 10.94
N TYR A 370 6.87 -2.44 11.93
CA TYR A 370 6.01 -3.34 12.70
C TYR A 370 4.91 -2.55 13.42
N ASP A 371 5.30 -1.51 14.17
CA ASP A 371 4.36 -0.67 14.91
C ASP A 371 3.38 0.05 13.98
N ALA A 372 3.86 0.48 12.81
CA ALA A 372 3.02 1.12 11.80
C ALA A 372 1.97 0.14 11.23
N VAL A 373 2.36 -1.11 10.94
CA VAL A 373 1.44 -2.16 10.49
C VAL A 373 0.43 -2.53 11.59
N ILE A 374 0.89 -2.70 12.83
CA ILE A 374 0.03 -2.93 14.00
C ILE A 374 -1.00 -1.81 14.14
N LYS A 375 -0.57 -0.55 14.01
CA LYS A 375 -1.45 0.62 14.09
C LYS A 375 -2.49 0.62 12.97
N VAL A 376 -2.09 0.37 11.72
CA VAL A 376 -3.04 0.25 10.59
C VAL A 376 -4.10 -0.80 10.88
N LEU A 377 -3.70 -2.00 11.30
CA LEU A 377 -4.62 -3.11 11.53
C LEU A 377 -5.52 -2.94 12.78
N ARG A 378 -5.08 -2.14 13.77
CA ARG A 378 -5.91 -1.76 14.93
C ARG A 378 -6.91 -0.65 14.58
N ASP A 379 -6.47 0.33 13.81
CA ASP A 379 -7.29 1.49 13.42
C ASP A 379 -8.34 1.09 12.37
N SER A 380 -8.01 0.11 11.52
CA SER A 380 -8.95 -0.63 10.70
C SER A 380 -9.87 -1.47 11.59
N ASN A 381 -11.20 -1.38 11.51
CA ASN A 381 -12.10 -2.27 12.26
C ASN A 381 -12.26 -3.64 11.57
N PRO A 382 -12.19 -4.79 12.26
CA PRO A 382 -12.46 -6.10 11.68
C PRO A 382 -13.97 -6.35 11.54
N VAL A 383 -14.39 -6.71 10.33
CA VAL A 383 -15.71 -7.19 9.90
C VAL A 383 -16.89 -6.22 10.09
N GLY A 384 -17.41 -5.83 8.92
CA GLY A 384 -18.52 -4.91 8.75
C GLY A 384 -17.99 -3.56 8.35
N ALA A 385 -18.06 -3.24 7.06
CA ALA A 385 -18.18 -1.87 6.63
C ALA A 385 -19.37 -1.24 7.37
N LYS A 386 -19.11 -0.68 8.55
CA LYS A 386 -19.78 0.56 8.90
C LYS A 386 -19.31 1.57 7.87
N PRO A 387 -20.23 2.37 7.31
CA PRO A 387 -19.89 3.36 6.30
C PRO A 387 -18.67 4.14 6.78
N ILE A 388 -17.79 4.53 5.84
CA ILE A 388 -16.75 5.56 6.04
C ILE A 388 -17.22 6.46 7.17
N GLN A 389 -16.52 6.49 8.32
CA GLN A 389 -17.06 7.06 9.55
C GLN A 389 -17.73 8.39 9.23
N THR A 390 -19.05 8.38 9.16
CA THR A 390 -19.82 9.58 8.94
C THR A 390 -19.83 10.28 10.28
N GLY A 391 -18.81 11.09 10.51
CA GLY A 391 -18.52 11.70 11.79
C GLY A 391 -17.14 11.33 12.31
N THR A 392 -16.10 11.78 11.59
CA THR A 392 -14.91 12.25 12.31
C THR A 392 -15.40 13.23 13.39
N GLY A 393 -14.74 13.33 14.54
CA GLY A 393 -15.06 14.36 15.53
C GLY A 393 -14.95 15.80 15.01
N HIS A 394 -14.72 15.97 13.70
CA HIS A 394 -14.70 17.18 12.91
C HIS A 394 -16.06 17.86 12.86
N VAL A 395 -16.31 18.70 13.86
CA VAL A 395 -17.56 19.43 13.97
C VAL A 395 -17.57 20.60 12.98
N PRO A 396 -18.61 20.74 12.13
CA PRO A 396 -18.75 21.91 11.27
C PRO A 396 -19.00 23.17 12.10
N HIS A 397 -18.31 24.26 11.78
CA HIS A 397 -18.50 25.55 12.44
C HIS A 397 -18.63 26.68 11.43
N GLU A 398 -19.64 27.53 11.63
CA GLU A 398 -19.88 28.72 10.83
C GLU A 398 -18.76 29.76 11.02
N ARG A 399 -18.41 30.47 9.94
CA ARG A 399 -17.72 31.76 10.06
C ARG A 399 -18.73 32.87 10.36
N THR A 400 -18.61 33.49 11.52
CA THR A 400 -19.60 34.48 11.99
C THR A 400 -19.36 35.90 11.49
N ASP A 401 -18.25 36.17 10.78
CA ASP A 401 -18.00 37.46 10.19
C ASP A 401 -18.97 37.74 9.03
N TRP A 402 -19.38 39.01 8.90
CA TRP A 402 -20.36 39.44 7.91
C TRP A 402 -19.95 39.06 6.47
N MET A 403 -18.68 39.23 6.11
CA MET A 403 -18.16 38.89 4.79
C MET A 403 -18.42 37.44 4.41
N SER A 404 -18.17 36.51 5.34
CA SER A 404 -18.32 35.07 5.07
C SER A 404 -19.78 34.63 5.05
N ARG A 405 -20.63 35.24 5.88
CA ARG A 405 -22.08 35.02 5.81
C ARG A 405 -22.67 35.51 4.49
N ALA A 406 -22.31 36.73 4.08
CA ALA A 406 -22.74 37.30 2.81
C ALA A 406 -22.23 36.49 1.61
N ALA A 407 -20.99 35.98 1.68
CA ALA A 407 -20.44 35.10 0.66
C ALA A 407 -21.20 33.77 0.57
N HIS A 408 -21.52 33.14 1.70
CA HIS A 408 -22.31 31.92 1.71
C HIS A 408 -23.70 32.14 1.09
N GLU A 409 -24.39 33.24 1.43
CA GLU A 409 -25.67 33.59 0.79
C GLU A 409 -25.53 33.80 -0.73
N GLN A 410 -24.46 34.45 -1.18
CA GLN A 410 -24.15 34.62 -2.60
C GLN A 410 -23.94 33.26 -3.29
N LEU A 411 -23.24 32.32 -2.65
CA LEU A 411 -23.02 30.96 -3.15
C LEU A 411 -24.31 30.13 -3.17
N LEU A 412 -25.20 30.29 -2.19
CA LEU A 412 -26.53 29.66 -2.19
C LEU A 412 -27.41 30.18 -3.34
N ARG A 413 -27.30 31.45 -3.69
CA ARG A 413 -27.96 32.01 -4.88
C ARG A 413 -27.33 31.46 -6.16
N LYS A 414 -26.00 31.39 -6.22
CA LYS A 414 -25.24 30.81 -7.34
C LYS A 414 -25.61 29.35 -7.61
N ALA A 415 -25.77 28.54 -6.56
CA ALA A 415 -26.13 27.12 -6.65
C ALA A 415 -27.49 26.86 -7.34
N LYS A 416 -28.34 27.89 -7.45
CA LYS A 416 -29.67 27.80 -8.08
C LYS A 416 -29.68 28.36 -9.52
N GLN A 417 -28.51 28.67 -10.07
CA GLN A 417 -28.35 29.31 -11.38
C GLN A 417 -27.53 28.43 -12.32
N GLY A 418 -27.91 28.43 -13.60
CA GLY A 418 -27.16 27.73 -14.64
C GLY A 418 -27.09 26.21 -14.45
N LYS A 419 -26.09 25.61 -15.08
CA LYS A 419 -25.74 24.20 -14.99
C LYS A 419 -24.35 24.06 -14.36
N VAL A 420 -24.16 23.07 -13.50
CA VAL A 420 -22.86 22.78 -12.90
C VAL A 420 -22.52 21.32 -13.15
N ASP A 421 -21.67 21.05 -14.13
CA ASP A 421 -21.13 19.70 -14.33
C ASP A 421 -19.84 19.49 -13.52
N ILE A 422 -19.06 20.56 -13.28
CA ILE A 422 -17.84 20.54 -12.45
C ILE A 422 -17.97 21.53 -11.28
N TYR A 423 -17.88 21.03 -10.06
CA TYR A 423 -17.97 21.80 -8.83
C TYR A 423 -16.58 21.95 -8.18
N PHE A 424 -16.06 23.17 -8.08
CA PHE A 424 -14.80 23.43 -7.37
C PHE A 424 -15.07 23.88 -5.94
N GLN A 425 -14.41 23.23 -4.98
CA GLN A 425 -14.46 23.53 -3.56
C GLN A 425 -13.06 23.74 -3.00
N GLY A 426 -12.91 24.72 -2.11
CA GLY A 426 -11.65 24.93 -1.43
C GLY A 426 -11.57 26.22 -0.65
N ASP A 427 -10.33 26.63 -0.40
CA ASP A 427 -9.98 27.84 0.34
C ASP A 427 -9.66 29.04 -0.59
N SER A 428 -8.85 30.00 -0.11
CA SER A 428 -8.48 31.19 -0.88
C SER A 428 -7.70 30.87 -2.15
N ILE A 429 -6.95 29.77 -2.20
CA ILE A 429 -6.20 29.38 -3.39
C ILE A 429 -7.19 29.01 -4.50
N THR A 430 -8.14 28.13 -4.21
CA THR A 430 -9.17 27.77 -5.19
C THR A 430 -10.05 28.96 -5.55
N ARG A 431 -10.47 29.79 -4.58
CA ARG A 431 -11.37 30.94 -4.82
C ARG A 431 -10.79 31.93 -5.83
N ARG A 432 -9.52 32.33 -5.65
CA ARG A 432 -8.88 33.39 -6.46
C ARG A 432 -8.94 33.09 -7.96
N TRP A 433 -8.91 31.83 -8.34
CA TRP A 433 -8.90 31.43 -9.74
C TRP A 433 -10.18 31.82 -10.49
N GLY A 434 -11.35 31.69 -9.85
CA GLY A 434 -12.67 31.88 -10.50
C GLY A 434 -13.44 33.13 -10.06
N ALA A 435 -12.80 34.07 -9.36
CA ALA A 435 -13.49 35.18 -8.71
C ALA A 435 -13.40 36.51 -9.49
N THR A 436 -14.44 37.34 -9.44
CA THR A 436 -14.52 38.61 -10.19
C THR A 436 -13.54 39.68 -9.71
N ASP A 437 -13.11 39.59 -8.46
CA ASP A 437 -12.08 40.45 -7.86
C ASP A 437 -10.64 40.09 -8.31
N TYR A 438 -10.46 39.01 -9.09
CA TYR A 438 -9.19 38.62 -9.69
C TYR A 438 -9.32 38.47 -11.22
N PRO A 439 -9.55 39.57 -11.96
CA PRO A 439 -9.97 39.51 -13.37
C PRO A 439 -8.98 38.76 -14.29
N HIS A 440 -7.68 38.86 -14.03
CA HIS A 440 -6.65 38.17 -14.80
C HIS A 440 -6.62 36.64 -14.54
N LEU A 441 -6.97 36.19 -13.33
CA LEU A 441 -7.13 34.76 -13.04
C LEU A 441 -8.46 34.24 -13.55
N LEU A 442 -9.52 35.05 -13.47
CA LEU A 442 -10.84 34.72 -14.02
C LEU A 442 -10.80 34.57 -15.56
N GLU A 443 -10.00 35.37 -16.25
CA GLU A 443 -9.72 35.18 -17.67
C GLU A 443 -9.11 33.79 -17.92
N HIS A 444 -8.07 33.43 -17.16
CA HIS A 444 -7.44 32.12 -17.26
C HIS A 444 -8.39 30.95 -16.90
N TRP A 445 -9.27 31.12 -15.91
CA TRP A 445 -10.33 30.14 -15.59
C TRP A 445 -11.24 29.89 -16.78
N LYS A 446 -11.70 30.97 -17.45
CA LYS A 446 -12.55 30.87 -18.64
C LYS A 446 -11.81 30.21 -19.79
N GLU A 447 -10.56 30.57 -20.04
CA GLU A 447 -9.71 29.90 -21.04
C GLU A 447 -9.57 28.39 -20.75
N SER A 448 -9.44 28.02 -19.48
CA SER A 448 -9.16 26.64 -19.06
C SER A 448 -10.38 25.73 -19.09
N PHE A 449 -11.56 26.23 -18.73
CA PHE A 449 -12.71 25.39 -18.38
C PHE A 449 -14.01 25.72 -19.12
N HIS A 450 -14.01 26.70 -20.02
CA HIS A 450 -15.19 27.03 -20.82
C HIS A 450 -15.68 25.80 -21.60
N GLY A 451 -16.99 25.56 -21.54
CA GLY A 451 -17.67 24.47 -22.23
C GLY A 451 -17.87 23.22 -21.38
N TRP A 452 -17.37 23.20 -20.14
CA TRP A 452 -17.64 22.12 -19.17
C TRP A 452 -18.55 22.55 -18.02
N ASN A 453 -19.10 23.77 -18.05
CA ASN A 453 -20.01 24.25 -17.01
C ASN A 453 -19.36 24.20 -15.61
N ALA A 454 -18.09 24.63 -15.52
CA ALA A 454 -17.32 24.60 -14.28
C ALA A 454 -17.65 25.81 -13.39
N ALA A 455 -18.01 25.55 -12.14
CA ALA A 455 -18.38 26.59 -11.18
C ALA A 455 -17.57 26.49 -9.88
N ASN A 456 -17.04 27.63 -9.44
CA ASN A 456 -16.22 27.75 -8.25
C ASN A 456 -17.04 28.19 -7.02
N PHE A 457 -17.02 27.38 -5.97
CA PHE A 457 -17.72 27.59 -4.69
C PHE A 457 -16.75 27.72 -3.49
N ALA A 458 -15.46 27.88 -3.77
CA ALA A 458 -14.44 28.08 -2.74
C ALA A 458 -14.57 29.46 -2.07
N TRP A 459 -14.15 29.54 -0.80
CA TRP A 459 -14.16 30.79 -0.04
C TRP A 459 -12.85 31.04 0.71
N GLY A 460 -12.41 32.30 0.74
CA GLY A 460 -11.12 32.68 1.29
C GLY A 460 -11.08 32.63 2.82
N GLY A 461 -10.04 31.99 3.36
CA GLY A 461 -9.86 31.84 4.81
C GLY A 461 -10.66 30.70 5.43
N ASP A 462 -11.46 29.97 4.66
CA ASP A 462 -12.12 28.77 5.16
C ASP A 462 -11.11 27.69 5.52
N ASN A 463 -11.28 27.12 6.71
CA ASN A 463 -10.68 25.83 7.06
C ASN A 463 -11.65 24.68 6.74
N THR A 464 -11.24 23.44 6.98
CA THR A 464 -12.07 22.26 6.70
C THR A 464 -13.42 22.25 7.45
N HIS A 465 -13.50 22.81 8.66
CA HIS A 465 -14.76 22.92 9.41
C HIS A 465 -15.76 23.88 8.76
N ASN A 466 -15.26 24.99 8.21
CA ASN A 466 -16.10 26.02 7.59
C ASN A 466 -16.68 25.52 6.26
N ILE A 467 -15.86 24.85 5.44
CA ILE A 467 -16.31 24.22 4.20
C ILE A 467 -17.41 23.21 4.49
N LEU A 468 -17.18 22.31 5.46
CA LEU A 468 -18.16 21.30 5.85
C LEU A 468 -19.47 21.92 6.36
N TRP A 469 -19.37 23.03 7.11
CA TRP A 469 -20.56 23.77 7.55
C TRP A 469 -21.35 24.31 6.36
N ARG A 470 -20.71 24.99 5.40
CA ARG A 470 -21.39 25.57 4.24
C ARG A 470 -22.09 24.50 3.37
N MET A 471 -21.42 23.37 3.14
CA MET A 471 -22.00 22.24 2.41
C MET A 471 -23.27 21.71 3.08
N ARG A 472 -23.25 21.59 4.41
CA ARG A 472 -24.40 21.14 5.21
C ARG A 472 -25.50 22.20 5.34
N ASN A 473 -25.24 23.44 4.97
CA ASN A 473 -26.19 24.55 5.01
C ASN A 473 -26.62 25.03 3.61
N GLY A 474 -26.62 24.11 2.63
CA GLY A 474 -27.43 24.23 1.42
C GLY A 474 -26.68 24.44 0.11
N GLU A 475 -25.35 24.53 0.13
CA GLU A 475 -24.56 24.73 -1.10
C GLU A 475 -24.70 23.59 -2.12
N LEU A 476 -25.06 22.38 -1.68
CA LEU A 476 -25.24 21.20 -2.54
C LEU A 476 -26.71 20.86 -2.86
N ASP A 477 -27.69 21.56 -2.28
CA ASP A 477 -29.11 21.13 -2.31
C ASP A 477 -29.73 21.08 -3.71
N ALA A 478 -29.27 21.97 -4.60
CA ALA A 478 -29.82 22.13 -5.95
C ALA A 478 -28.85 21.65 -7.04
N LEU A 479 -27.75 20.98 -6.67
CA LEU A 479 -26.66 20.65 -7.57
C LEU A 479 -26.47 19.14 -7.69
N SER A 480 -26.09 18.70 -8.89
CA SER A 480 -25.75 17.32 -9.19
C SER A 480 -24.52 17.30 -10.11
N PRO A 481 -23.35 17.78 -9.64
CA PRO A 481 -22.15 17.78 -10.44
C PRO A 481 -21.73 16.34 -10.78
N LYS A 482 -21.03 16.19 -11.89
CA LYS A 482 -20.40 14.92 -12.29
C LYS A 482 -18.95 14.84 -11.82
N ILE A 483 -18.33 15.99 -11.60
CA ILE A 483 -16.98 16.12 -11.08
C ILE A 483 -16.96 17.13 -9.94
N VAL A 484 -16.31 16.78 -8.84
CA VAL A 484 -15.96 17.70 -7.76
C VAL A 484 -14.44 17.86 -7.78
N VAL A 485 -13.93 19.08 -7.72
CA VAL A 485 -12.50 19.35 -7.49
C VAL A 485 -12.35 19.93 -6.10
N LEU A 486 -11.61 19.24 -5.23
CA LEU A 486 -11.43 19.63 -3.84
C LEU A 486 -9.96 19.93 -3.53
N GLN A 487 -9.67 21.15 -3.09
CA GLN A 487 -8.37 21.53 -2.51
C GLN A 487 -8.62 22.33 -1.23
N ALA A 488 -8.30 21.75 -0.06
CA ALA A 488 -8.60 22.34 1.24
C ALA A 488 -7.52 22.02 2.28
N GLY A 489 -7.60 22.66 3.45
CA GLY A 489 -6.76 22.34 4.62
C GLY A 489 -5.63 23.33 4.92
N THR A 490 -5.28 24.24 4.00
CA THR A 490 -4.15 25.16 4.21
C THR A 490 -4.35 26.11 5.41
N ASN A 491 -5.61 26.49 5.68
CA ASN A 491 -5.98 27.41 6.76
C ASN A 491 -6.12 26.75 8.13
N ASN A 492 -6.09 25.41 8.21
CA ASN A 492 -5.96 24.71 9.50
C ASN A 492 -4.51 24.80 10.03
N LEU A 493 -3.54 24.99 9.13
CA LEU A 493 -2.11 25.02 9.46
C LEU A 493 -1.68 26.37 10.06
N PRO A 494 -0.69 26.38 10.97
CA PRO A 494 -0.22 27.62 11.59
C PRO A 494 0.50 28.51 10.57
N TRP A 495 0.37 29.82 10.73
CA TRP A 495 1.05 30.80 9.89
C TRP A 495 2.58 30.80 10.05
N GLN A 496 3.09 30.39 11.21
CA GLN A 496 4.52 30.29 11.50
C GLN A 496 4.82 29.04 12.34
N GLY A 497 5.99 28.44 12.12
CA GLY A 497 6.45 27.26 12.85
C GLY A 497 5.84 25.96 12.33
N SER A 498 6.16 24.85 13.01
CA SER A 498 5.66 23.52 12.66
C SER A 498 4.22 23.31 13.14
N ALA A 499 3.48 22.46 12.44
CA ALA A 499 2.18 21.99 12.92
C ALA A 499 2.37 20.87 13.96
N LYS A 500 1.45 20.79 14.91
CA LYS A 500 1.36 19.65 15.83
C LYS A 500 0.62 18.51 15.14
N GLN A 501 0.84 17.26 15.59
CA GLN A 501 0.15 16.10 15.03
C GLN A 501 -1.38 16.25 15.06
N ALA A 502 -1.95 16.77 16.16
CA ALA A 502 -3.39 17.01 16.26
C ALA A 502 -3.92 17.97 15.17
N THR A 503 -3.11 18.92 14.70
CA THR A 503 -3.47 19.81 13.59
C THR A 503 -3.42 19.09 12.25
N ILE A 504 -2.47 18.17 12.07
CA ILE A 504 -2.36 17.32 10.87
C ILE A 504 -3.57 16.38 10.80
N ASP A 505 -3.92 15.76 11.94
CA ASP A 505 -5.09 14.90 12.08
C ASP A 505 -6.37 15.67 11.75
N ASP A 506 -6.56 16.87 12.32
CA ASP A 506 -7.70 17.75 12.05
C ASP A 506 -7.85 18.14 10.57
N VAL A 507 -6.74 18.38 9.86
CA VAL A 507 -6.77 18.61 8.40
C VAL A 507 -7.32 17.39 7.67
N VAL A 508 -6.76 16.22 7.95
CA VAL A 508 -7.10 14.98 7.23
C VAL A 508 -8.54 14.57 7.56
N ASP A 509 -8.92 14.58 8.82
CA ASP A 509 -10.28 14.26 9.29
C ASP A 509 -11.32 15.20 8.70
N GLY A 510 -10.98 16.47 8.55
CA GLY A 510 -11.83 17.45 7.91
C GLY A 510 -12.00 17.23 6.42
N ILE A 511 -10.92 16.88 5.70
CA ILE A 511 -11.01 16.55 4.28
C ILE A 511 -11.83 15.26 4.08
N VAL A 512 -11.63 14.24 4.91
CA VAL A 512 -12.45 13.02 4.91
C VAL A 512 -13.93 13.36 5.09
N ALA A 513 -14.27 14.21 6.06
CA ALA A 513 -15.65 14.62 6.29
C ALA A 513 -16.27 15.38 5.11
N ILE A 514 -15.47 16.19 4.40
CA ILE A 514 -15.89 16.90 3.19
C ILE A 514 -16.12 15.91 2.04
N THR A 515 -15.19 14.98 1.79
CA THR A 515 -15.34 13.97 0.75
C THR A 515 -16.53 13.06 1.02
N ASP A 516 -16.82 12.74 2.29
CA ASP A 516 -18.00 11.99 2.69
C ASP A 516 -19.30 12.75 2.42
N GLU A 517 -19.32 14.05 2.68
CA GLU A 517 -20.50 14.88 2.41
C GLU A 517 -20.78 14.95 0.90
N PHE A 518 -19.74 15.09 0.07
CA PHE A 518 -19.88 14.97 -1.39
C PHE A 518 -20.36 13.59 -1.80
N SER A 519 -19.77 12.52 -1.26
CA SER A 519 -20.15 11.14 -1.62
C SER A 519 -21.60 10.83 -1.26
N LYS A 520 -22.13 11.46 -0.19
CA LYS A 520 -23.55 11.33 0.20
C LYS A 520 -24.50 12.14 -0.68
N ARG A 521 -24.14 13.39 -0.98
CA ARG A 521 -25.02 14.35 -1.66
C ARG A 521 -24.94 14.24 -3.18
N CYS A 522 -23.80 13.79 -3.70
CA CYS A 522 -23.48 13.65 -5.10
C CYS A 522 -22.82 12.28 -5.35
N PRO A 523 -23.54 11.16 -5.13
CA PRO A 523 -22.97 9.82 -5.16
C PRO A 523 -22.40 9.41 -6.53
N ASP A 524 -22.86 10.02 -7.61
CA ASP A 524 -22.39 9.76 -8.97
C ASP A 524 -21.22 10.67 -9.39
N ALA A 525 -20.82 11.62 -8.54
CA ALA A 525 -19.75 12.56 -8.85
C ALA A 525 -18.38 11.93 -8.57
N VAL A 526 -17.44 12.11 -9.50
CA VAL A 526 -16.02 11.82 -9.27
C VAL A 526 -15.38 13.00 -8.53
N ILE A 527 -14.73 12.73 -7.41
CA ILE A 527 -14.03 13.71 -6.59
C ILE A 527 -12.54 13.69 -6.96
N VAL A 528 -12.05 14.76 -7.58
CA VAL A 528 -10.63 15.03 -7.78
C VAL A 528 -10.08 15.72 -6.52
N LEU A 529 -9.52 14.94 -5.61
CA LEU A 529 -8.88 15.41 -4.39
C LEU A 529 -7.48 15.90 -4.69
N THR A 530 -7.29 17.22 -4.69
CA THR A 530 -5.99 17.85 -4.91
C THR A 530 -5.24 18.01 -3.58
N GLY A 531 -3.99 17.57 -3.53
CA GLY A 531 -3.12 17.73 -2.36
C GLY A 531 -2.91 19.20 -1.97
N LEU A 532 -2.52 19.44 -0.72
CA LEU A 532 -2.11 20.76 -0.25
C LEU A 532 -0.89 21.24 -1.04
N PHE A 533 -0.98 22.45 -1.55
CA PHE A 533 0.13 23.12 -2.22
C PHE A 533 1.21 23.56 -1.22
N PRO A 534 2.44 23.82 -1.71
CA PRO A 534 3.54 24.35 -0.90
C PRO A 534 3.21 25.68 -0.21
N ARG A 535 3.96 26.00 0.84
CA ARG A 535 3.87 27.27 1.59
C ARG A 535 5.25 27.86 1.88
N ASP A 536 5.78 28.65 0.96
CA ASP A 536 7.09 29.29 1.10
C ASP A 536 7.15 30.29 2.26
N GLN A 537 6.00 30.89 2.63
CA GLN A 537 5.89 31.79 3.79
C GLN A 537 6.25 31.12 5.11
N ASN A 538 6.13 29.79 5.19
CA ASN A 538 6.44 29.01 6.38
C ASN A 538 7.09 27.67 5.98
N ALA A 539 8.39 27.71 5.68
CA ALA A 539 9.18 26.54 5.29
C ALA A 539 9.16 25.40 6.32
N ALA A 540 8.81 25.66 7.59
CA ALA A 540 8.66 24.61 8.60
C ALA A 540 7.47 23.67 8.33
N LEU A 541 6.54 24.05 7.44
CA LEU A 541 5.40 23.23 7.04
C LEU A 541 5.71 22.29 5.87
N THR A 542 6.87 22.38 5.21
CA THR A 542 7.18 21.50 4.07
C THR A 542 7.06 20.01 4.44
N PRO A 543 7.61 19.53 5.57
CA PRO A 543 7.41 18.15 6.01
C PRO A 543 5.95 17.83 6.35
N THR A 544 5.26 18.77 7.02
CA THR A 544 3.84 18.65 7.39
C THR A 544 2.92 18.50 6.17
N ILE A 545 3.11 19.33 5.14
CA ILE A 545 2.32 19.30 3.90
C ILE A 545 2.60 17.99 3.15
N LYS A 546 3.86 17.52 3.15
CA LYS A 546 4.21 16.22 2.58
C LYS A 546 3.48 15.08 3.31
N GLU A 547 3.49 15.08 4.63
CA GLU A 547 2.78 14.07 5.45
C GLU A 547 1.28 14.08 5.18
N ILE A 548 0.64 15.26 5.19
CA ILE A 548 -0.78 15.40 4.88
C ILE A 548 -1.06 14.85 3.48
N ASN A 549 -0.28 15.22 2.47
CA ASN A 549 -0.51 14.76 1.10
C ASN A 549 -0.35 13.25 0.94
N VAL A 550 0.57 12.62 1.67
CA VAL A 550 0.67 11.14 1.73
C VAL A 550 -0.60 10.54 2.34
N ARG A 551 -1.13 11.12 3.41
CA ARG A 551 -2.40 10.67 4.01
C ARG A 551 -3.59 10.88 3.09
N LEU A 552 -3.67 12.01 2.39
CA LEU A 552 -4.75 12.28 1.43
C LEU A 552 -4.68 11.35 0.20
N GLN A 553 -3.47 11.01 -0.26
CA GLN A 553 -3.30 10.02 -1.32
C GLN A 553 -3.93 8.68 -0.95
N SER A 554 -3.87 8.29 0.32
CA SER A 554 -4.50 7.04 0.79
C SER A 554 -6.03 7.04 0.77
N LEU A 555 -6.68 8.20 0.55
CA LEU A 555 -8.13 8.30 0.36
C LEU A 555 -8.57 8.01 -1.07
N ALA A 556 -7.64 8.00 -2.03
CA ALA A 556 -7.93 7.69 -3.42
C ALA A 556 -8.53 6.28 -3.56
N ASN A 557 -9.54 6.16 -4.41
CA ASN A 557 -10.16 4.88 -4.74
C ASN A 557 -10.66 4.88 -6.18
N ASP A 558 -10.73 3.70 -6.79
CA ASP A 558 -11.04 3.55 -8.22
C ASP A 558 -12.52 3.81 -8.55
N ARG A 559 -13.35 4.14 -7.55
CA ARG A 559 -14.80 4.25 -7.69
C ARG A 559 -15.28 5.69 -7.70
N GLN A 560 -14.67 6.57 -6.90
CA GLN A 560 -15.17 7.92 -6.69
C GLN A 560 -14.08 8.97 -6.43
N ILE A 561 -12.93 8.64 -5.83
CA ILE A 561 -11.93 9.64 -5.42
C ILE A 561 -10.61 9.48 -6.20
N LEU A 562 -10.29 10.46 -7.06
CA LEU A 562 -9.01 10.57 -7.76
C LEU A 562 -8.09 11.53 -7.01
N PHE A 563 -6.89 11.09 -6.61
CA PHE A 563 -5.93 11.98 -5.96
C PHE A 563 -4.97 12.63 -6.95
N LEU A 564 -4.76 13.94 -6.81
CA LEU A 564 -3.87 14.74 -7.65
C LEU A 564 -2.86 15.52 -6.79
N ASN A 565 -1.58 15.18 -6.89
CA ASN A 565 -0.50 15.93 -6.23
C ASN A 565 0.39 16.61 -7.27
N LEU A 566 0.47 17.94 -7.19
CA LEU A 566 1.18 18.78 -8.16
C LEU A 566 2.47 19.39 -7.60
N ASN A 567 2.86 19.04 -6.36
CA ASN A 567 3.94 19.74 -5.70
C ASN A 567 5.27 19.61 -6.47
N ALA A 568 5.54 18.45 -7.07
CA ALA A 568 6.75 18.22 -7.86
C ALA A 568 6.84 19.12 -9.11
N GLN A 569 5.70 19.54 -9.67
CA GLN A 569 5.64 20.45 -10.82
C GLN A 569 5.63 21.92 -10.38
N LEU A 570 5.28 22.20 -9.13
CA LEU A 570 5.16 23.54 -8.60
C LEU A 570 6.43 24.04 -7.89
N THR A 571 7.32 23.14 -7.47
CA THR A 571 8.48 23.50 -6.64
C THR A 571 9.85 23.23 -7.23
N ASP A 572 10.86 23.94 -6.71
CA ASP A 572 12.28 23.61 -6.84
C ASP A 572 12.67 22.39 -5.97
N ALA A 573 13.96 22.03 -5.98
CA ALA A 573 14.50 20.90 -5.22
C ALA A 573 14.42 21.12 -3.70
N GLU A 574 14.32 22.37 -3.26
CA GLU A 574 14.15 22.77 -1.87
C GLU A 574 12.68 22.82 -1.44
N GLY A 575 11.75 22.49 -2.34
CA GLY A 575 10.31 22.46 -2.07
C GLY A 575 9.67 23.84 -2.03
N ARG A 576 10.31 24.87 -2.61
CA ARG A 576 9.75 26.23 -2.74
C ARG A 576 9.13 26.43 -4.10
N PHE A 577 8.14 27.31 -4.21
CA PHE A 577 7.53 27.60 -5.51
C PHE A 577 8.55 28.03 -6.55
N LEU A 578 8.39 27.52 -7.78
CA LEU A 578 9.18 27.96 -8.92
C LEU A 578 8.97 29.48 -9.16
N PRO A 579 9.95 30.18 -9.75
CA PRO A 579 9.84 31.62 -9.98
C PRO A 579 8.57 32.01 -10.74
N GLY A 580 7.80 32.95 -10.17
CA GLY A 580 6.54 33.43 -10.75
C GLY A 580 5.33 32.52 -10.54
N TYR A 581 5.47 31.42 -9.80
CA TYR A 581 4.35 30.50 -9.50
C TYR A 581 3.54 30.95 -8.28
N SER A 582 4.15 31.74 -7.40
CA SER A 582 3.49 32.44 -6.31
C SER A 582 4.17 33.78 -6.06
N SER A 583 3.38 34.84 -5.84
CA SER A 583 3.90 36.17 -5.49
C SER A 583 4.03 36.39 -3.98
N ASP A 584 3.20 35.69 -3.20
CA ASP A 584 3.20 35.77 -1.75
C ASP A 584 3.74 34.50 -1.08
N GLY A 585 3.99 33.41 -1.82
CA GLY A 585 4.47 32.14 -1.27
C GLY A 585 3.35 31.25 -0.71
N LEU A 586 2.10 31.51 -1.06
CA LEU A 586 0.92 30.72 -0.67
C LEU A 586 -0.07 30.58 -1.83
N HIS A 587 -0.44 31.70 -2.45
CA HIS A 587 -1.44 31.70 -3.52
C HIS A 587 -0.77 31.53 -4.87
N LEU A 588 -1.37 30.70 -5.72
CA LEU A 588 -0.88 30.46 -7.07
C LEU A 588 -1.05 31.71 -7.94
N GLU A 589 -0.12 31.87 -8.88
CA GLU A 589 -0.20 32.81 -10.00
C GLU A 589 -0.54 32.07 -11.29
N ARG A 590 -0.84 32.82 -12.37
CA ARG A 590 -1.28 32.24 -13.65
C ARG A 590 -0.46 31.03 -14.15
N PRO A 591 0.90 31.05 -14.14
CA PRO A 591 1.68 29.89 -14.58
C PRO A 591 1.44 28.62 -13.75
N ALA A 592 1.25 28.77 -12.43
CA ALA A 592 0.98 27.64 -11.55
C ALA A 592 -0.47 27.14 -11.68
N TYR A 593 -1.44 28.04 -11.90
CA TYR A 593 -2.80 27.61 -12.25
C TYR A 593 -2.84 26.86 -13.57
N GLU A 594 -1.98 27.18 -14.54
CA GLU A 594 -1.92 26.43 -15.80
C GLU A 594 -1.37 25.01 -15.61
N VAL A 595 -0.44 24.81 -14.66
CA VAL A 595 -0.03 23.45 -14.24
C VAL A 595 -1.21 22.68 -13.68
N TRP A 596 -2.01 23.31 -12.80
CA TRP A 596 -3.20 22.68 -12.24
C TRP A 596 -4.27 22.39 -13.31
N ALA A 597 -4.54 23.36 -14.20
CA ALA A 597 -5.46 23.21 -15.30
C ALA A 597 -5.05 22.06 -16.24
N SER A 598 -3.76 22.01 -16.60
CA SER A 598 -3.19 20.97 -17.46
C SER A 598 -3.39 19.57 -16.90
N ALA A 599 -3.33 19.41 -15.57
CA ALA A 599 -3.59 18.14 -14.92
C ALA A 599 -5.09 17.79 -14.84
N LEU A 600 -5.96 18.79 -14.70
CA LEU A 600 -7.41 18.59 -14.59
C LEU A 600 -8.10 18.34 -15.93
N ARG A 601 -7.69 19.03 -17.00
CA ARG A 601 -8.34 18.95 -18.33
C ARG A 601 -8.49 17.52 -18.88
N PRO A 602 -7.46 16.64 -18.81
CA PRO A 602 -7.60 15.25 -19.24
C PRO A 602 -8.65 14.47 -18.44
N ILE A 603 -8.75 14.73 -17.13
CA ILE A 603 -9.75 14.08 -16.25
C ILE A 603 -11.15 14.55 -16.66
N PHE A 604 -11.33 15.85 -16.87
CA PHE A 604 -12.61 16.42 -17.28
C PHE A 604 -13.04 15.88 -18.65
N GLN A 605 -12.11 15.82 -19.60
CA GLN A 605 -12.37 15.26 -20.91
C GLN A 605 -12.70 13.77 -20.86
N GLY A 606 -12.05 13.01 -19.99
CA GLY A 606 -12.33 11.57 -19.82
C GLY A 606 -13.74 11.29 -19.30
N ILE A 607 -14.27 12.15 -18.42
CA ILE A 607 -15.58 11.95 -17.77
C ILE A 607 -16.72 12.63 -18.53
N LEU A 608 -16.50 13.85 -19.03
CA LEU A 608 -17.54 14.68 -19.67
C LEU A 608 -17.47 14.68 -21.19
N GLY A 609 -16.35 14.24 -21.78
CA GLY A 609 -16.03 14.45 -23.18
C GLY A 609 -15.42 15.83 -23.45
N PRO A 610 -15.21 16.18 -24.74
CA PRO A 610 -14.63 17.47 -25.11
C PRO A 610 -15.53 18.64 -24.68
N PRO A 611 -14.96 19.85 -24.43
CA PRO A 611 -15.73 21.01 -24.00
C PRO A 611 -16.74 21.43 -25.08
N ALA A 612 -17.93 21.84 -24.64
CA ALA A 612 -18.98 22.36 -25.52
C ALA A 612 -18.64 23.76 -26.05
N ALA A 613 -19.30 24.14 -27.15
CA ALA A 613 -19.16 25.48 -27.73
C ALA A 613 -19.80 26.58 -26.88
N THR A 614 -20.71 26.22 -25.96
CA THR A 614 -21.40 27.12 -25.04
C THR A 614 -21.13 26.69 -23.60
N ASP A 615 -21.17 27.65 -22.68
CA ASP A 615 -21.03 27.40 -21.25
C ASP A 615 -22.24 28.01 -20.51
N ASP A 616 -22.96 27.16 -19.80
CA ASP A 616 -24.16 27.48 -19.02
C ASP A 616 -23.85 27.54 -17.51
N ALA A 617 -22.58 27.61 -17.10
CA ALA A 617 -22.20 27.78 -15.71
C ALA A 617 -22.81 29.05 -15.09
N PRO A 618 -23.15 29.03 -13.79
CA PRO A 618 -23.52 30.25 -13.09
C PRO A 618 -22.39 31.28 -13.11
N ASN A 619 -22.77 32.55 -13.05
CA ASN A 619 -21.81 33.66 -13.05
C ASN A 619 -20.78 33.52 -11.91
N PRO A 620 -19.52 33.94 -12.16
CA PRO A 620 -18.49 33.99 -11.13
C PRO A 620 -18.90 34.93 -9.99
N THR A 621 -18.47 34.60 -8.79
CA THR A 621 -18.73 35.39 -7.57
C THR A 621 -17.51 36.25 -7.23
N GLY A 622 -17.71 37.23 -6.36
CA GLY A 622 -16.68 38.22 -6.02
C GLY A 622 -16.49 38.39 -4.53
N VAL A 623 -16.00 39.55 -4.13
CA VAL A 623 -16.14 40.05 -2.76
C VAL A 623 -17.59 40.55 -2.60
N PRO A 624 -18.37 40.04 -1.63
CA PRO A 624 -19.71 40.53 -1.36
C PRO A 624 -19.74 42.04 -1.08
N SER A 625 -20.72 42.73 -1.66
CA SER A 625 -21.04 44.13 -1.36
C SER A 625 -22.21 44.23 -0.39
N GLU A 626 -22.26 45.26 0.45
CA GLU A 626 -23.44 45.60 1.26
C GLU A 626 -24.69 45.87 0.39
N THR A 627 -24.50 46.12 -0.90
CA THR A 627 -25.57 46.36 -1.89
C THR A 627 -25.86 45.15 -2.76
N ASP A 628 -25.22 44.00 -2.54
CA ASP A 628 -25.55 42.79 -3.30
C ASP A 628 -26.97 42.34 -2.89
N PRO A 629 -27.92 42.26 -3.83
CA PRO A 629 -29.31 41.92 -3.53
C PRO A 629 -29.47 40.49 -3.02
#